data_AF-V7EET1-F1
#
_entry.id   AF-V7EET1-F1
#
_cell.length_a   1.000
_cell.length_b   1.000
_cell.length_c   1.000
_cell.angle_alpha   90.00
_cell.angle_beta   90.00
_cell.angle_gamma   90.00
#
_symmetry.space_group_name_H-M   'P 1'
#
loop_
_entity.id
_entity.type
_entity.pdbx_description
1 polymer ?
#
loop_
_entity_poly.entity_id
_entity_poly.type
_entity_poly.pdbx_seq_one_letter_code
_entity_poly.pdbx_strand_id
1 'polypeptide(L)' 'MNESRLKALITGTDDLSGASLASRIFLNRLRIEVRHKPASLPDKLAELAAFMAKNPFAAEDFARL' A
#
# COMPACT_ATOMS: atom_id res chain seq x y z
N MET A 1 6.41 8.72 -5.64
CA MET A 1 5.07 8.69 -5.02
C MET A 1 5.15 9.42 -3.68
N ASN A 2 4.21 10.32 -3.38
CA ASN A 2 4.19 11.06 -2.11
C ASN A 2 3.82 10.14 -0.93
N GLU A 3 4.57 10.21 0.17
CA GLU A 3 4.30 9.46 1.42
C GLU A 3 2.87 9.68 1.94
N SER A 4 2.31 10.87 1.76
CA SER A 4 0.93 11.19 2.13
C SER A 4 -0.10 10.32 1.39
N ARG A 5 0.18 9.96 0.12
CA ARG A 5 -0.71 9.13 -0.71
C ARG A 5 -0.58 7.65 -0.34
N LEU A 6 0.63 7.20 -0.02
CA LEU A 6 0.88 5.87 0.54
C LEU A 6 0.18 5.69 1.89
N LYS A 7 0.24 6.70 2.74
CA LYS A 7 -0.46 6.72 4.03
C LYS A 7 -1.97 6.63 3.81
N ALA A 8 -2.52 7.43 2.90
CA ALA A 8 -3.93 7.38 2.55
C ALA A 8 -4.36 6.00 2.02
N LEU A 9 -3.52 5.31 1.22
CA LEU A 9 -3.81 3.97 0.73
C LEU A 9 -3.87 2.92 1.87
N ILE A 10 -2.96 3.02 2.84
CA ILE A 10 -2.89 2.09 3.98
C ILE A 10 -3.96 2.40 5.05
N THR A 11 -4.31 3.65 5.27
CA THR A 11 -5.32 4.04 6.28
C THR A 11 -6.73 4.14 5.72
N GLY A 12 -6.86 4.28 4.40
CA GLY A 12 -8.13 4.41 3.70
C GLY A 12 -8.73 3.06 3.32
N THR A 13 -9.96 3.12 2.82
CA THR A 13 -10.72 2.00 2.26
C THR A 13 -10.88 2.12 0.75
N ASP A 14 -9.91 2.76 0.08
CA ASP A 14 -9.95 2.96 -1.36
C ASP A 14 -10.11 1.63 -2.10
N ASP A 15 -10.93 1.66 -3.14
CA ASP A 15 -11.31 0.49 -3.90
C ASP A 15 -10.13 0.05 -4.78
N LEU A 16 -9.61 -1.15 -4.50
CA LEU A 16 -8.43 -1.68 -5.17
C LEU A 16 -8.79 -2.47 -6.44
N SER A 17 -10.01 -2.34 -6.96
CA SER A 17 -10.48 -3.14 -8.09
C SER A 17 -9.76 -2.83 -9.40
N GLY A 18 -9.06 -1.69 -9.48
CA GLY A 18 -8.16 -1.34 -10.58
C GLY A 18 -6.75 -1.92 -10.46
N ALA A 19 -6.35 -2.42 -9.28
CA ALA A 19 -4.99 -2.88 -9.02
C ALA A 19 -4.78 -4.38 -9.30
N SER A 20 -3.56 -4.84 -9.57
CA SER A 20 -3.21 -6.27 -9.66
C SER A 20 -3.51 -7.01 -8.37
N LEU A 21 -3.87 -8.30 -8.47
CA LEU A 21 -4.20 -9.15 -7.33
C LEU A 21 -3.09 -9.16 -6.25
N ALA A 22 -1.81 -9.18 -6.67
CA ALA A 22 -0.67 -9.10 -5.76
C ALA A 22 -0.68 -7.78 -4.95
N SER A 23 -0.90 -6.64 -5.62
CA SER A 23 -1.00 -5.31 -5.01
C SER A 23 -2.18 -5.23 -4.03
N ARG A 24 -3.33 -5.85 -4.38
CA ARG A 24 -4.51 -5.93 -3.49
C ARG A 24 -4.22 -6.73 -2.22
N ILE A 25 -3.67 -7.94 -2.38
CA ILE A 25 -3.34 -8.82 -1.25
C ILE A 25 -2.34 -8.13 -0.32
N PHE A 26 -1.32 -7.50 -0.90
CA PHE A 26 -0.28 -6.81 -0.15
C PHE A 26 -0.83 -5.60 0.62
N LEU A 27 -1.62 -4.75 -0.03
CA LEU A 27 -2.22 -3.59 0.64
C LEU A 27 -3.26 -3.99 1.70
N ASN A 28 -4.06 -5.03 1.45
CA ASN A 28 -4.99 -5.53 2.47
C ASN A 28 -4.28 -6.09 3.69
N ARG A 29 -3.16 -6.81 3.49
CA ARG A 29 -2.32 -7.26 4.61
C ARG A 29 -1.79 -6.08 5.41
N LEU A 30 -1.26 -5.05 4.73
CA LEU A 30 -0.78 -3.81 5.34
C LEU A 30 -1.89 -3.10 6.15
N ARG A 31 -3.09 -2.98 5.57
CA ARG A 31 -4.28 -2.40 6.23
C ARG A 31 -4.62 -3.15 7.52
N ILE A 32 -4.64 -4.48 7.49
CA ILE A 32 -4.91 -5.33 8.67
C ILE A 32 -3.82 -5.14 9.72
N GLU A 33 -2.55 -5.19 9.33
CA GLU A 33 -1.42 -5.03 10.25
C GLU A 33 -1.42 -3.66 10.93
N VAL A 34 -1.69 -2.59 10.18
CA VAL A 34 -1.80 -1.22 10.75
C VAL A 34 -3.04 -1.07 11.63
N ARG A 35 -4.16 -1.72 11.29
CA ARG A 35 -5.38 -1.72 12.13
C ARG A 35 -5.14 -2.41 13.48
N HIS A 36 -4.34 -3.47 13.51
CA HIS A 36 -3.96 -4.16 14.74
C HIS A 36 -2.78 -3.50 15.47
N LYS A 37 -1.86 -2.86 14.75
CA LYS A 37 -0.64 -2.21 15.27
C LYS A 37 -0.43 -0.85 14.59
N PRO A 38 -1.13 0.20 15.04
CA PRO A 38 -1.02 1.53 14.41
C PRO A 38 0.37 2.15 14.54
N ALA A 39 1.16 1.73 15.52
CA ALA A 39 2.55 2.18 15.69
C ALA A 39 3.51 1.67 14.60
N SER A 40 3.14 0.62 13.85
CA SER A 40 3.96 0.05 12.77
C SER A 40 3.75 0.74 11.42
N LEU A 41 2.88 1.74 11.35
CA LEU A 41 2.57 2.49 10.13
C LEU A 41 3.81 3.03 9.38
N PRO A 42 4.83 3.66 10.02
CA PRO A 42 6.01 4.13 9.29
C PRO A 42 6.86 2.99 8.70
N ASP A 43 6.97 1.87 9.41
CA ASP A 43 7.72 0.68 8.95
C ASP A 43 7.03 0.04 7.73
N LYS A 44 5.70 -0.02 7.79
CA LYS A 44 4.83 -0.52 6.72
C LYS A 44 4.78 0.38 5.49
N LEU A 45 4.93 1.70 5.66
CA LEU A 45 5.12 2.62 4.54
C LEU A 45 6.44 2.37 3.81
N ALA A 46 7.53 2.14 4.56
CA ALA A 46 8.82 1.80 3.98
C ALA A 46 8.77 0.45 3.24
N GLU A 47 8.07 -0.54 3.80
CA GLU A 47 7.84 -1.85 3.16
C GLU A 47 7.06 -1.71 1.85
N LEU A 48 6.02 -0.85 1.83
CA LEU A 48 5.22 -0.56 0.65
C LEU A 48 6.02 0.18 -0.43
N ALA A 49 6.85 1.16 -0.05
CA ALA A 49 7.75 1.84 -0.97
C ALA A 49 8.80 0.89 -1.56
N ALA A 50 9.38 0.00 -0.73
CA ALA A 50 10.32 -1.01 -1.19
C ALA A 50 9.66 -2.04 -2.11
N PHE A 51 8.41 -2.43 -1.84
CA PHE A 51 7.64 -3.31 -2.70
C PHE A 51 7.42 -2.70 -4.09
N MET A 52 7.08 -1.42 -4.17
CA MET A 52 6.95 -0.71 -5.46
C MET A 52 8.28 -0.54 -6.19
N ALA A 53 9.37 -0.28 -5.46
CA ALA A 53 10.70 -0.20 -6.07
C ALA A 53 11.15 -1.55 -6.67
N LYS A 54 10.76 -2.67 -6.06
CA LYS A 54 11.04 -4.02 -6.57
C LYS A 54 10.09 -4.46 -7.68
N ASN A 55 8.87 -3.93 -7.71
CA ASN A 55 7.80 -4.37 -8.60
C ASN A 55 7.26 -3.19 -9.42
N PRO A 56 7.72 -3.01 -10.67
CA PRO A 56 7.30 -1.88 -11.51
C PRO A 56 5.78 -1.88 -11.78
N PHE A 57 5.14 -3.05 -11.87
CA PHE A 57 3.68 -3.15 -12.02
C PHE A 57 2.92 -2.60 -10.81
N ALA A 58 3.49 -2.73 -9.60
CA ALA A 58 2.85 -2.24 -8.40
C ALA A 58 2.87 -0.71 -8.36
N ALA A 59 3.99 -0.09 -8.77
CA ALA A 59 4.07 1.35 -8.91
C ALA A 59 3.04 1.91 -9.90
N GLU A 60 2.81 1.21 -11.02
CA GLU A 60 1.75 1.56 -11.98
C GLU A 60 0.34 1.36 -11.41
N ASP A 61 0.08 0.24 -10.74
CA ASP A 61 -1.20 -0.03 -10.08
C ASP A 61 -1.56 1.06 -9.06
N PHE A 62 -0.61 1.42 -8.20
CA PHE A 62 -0.82 2.45 -7.17
C PHE A 62 -0.82 3.87 -7.74
N ALA A 63 -0.27 4.10 -8.92
CA ALA A 63 -0.37 5.39 -9.61
C ALA A 63 -1.74 5.57 -10.31
N ARG A 64 -2.41 4.47 -10.67
CA ARG A 64 -3.74 4.46 -11.30
C ARG A 64 -4.89 4.57 -10.29
N LEU A 65 -4.62 4.32 -9.00
CA LEU A 65 -5.51 4.56 -7.85
C LEU A 65 -5.46 6.04 -7.42
#